data_AF-A0AB34JQ05-F1
#
_entry.id   AF-A0AB34JQ05-F1
#
_cell.length_a   1.000
_cell.length_b   1.000
_cell.length_c   1.000
_cell.angle_alpha   90.00
_cell.angle_beta   90.00
_cell.angle_gamma   90.00
#
_symmetry.space_group_name_H-M   'P 1'
#
loop_
_entity.id
_entity.type
_entity.pdbx_description
1 polymer ?
#
loop_
_entity_poly.entity_id
_entity_poly.type
_entity_poly.pdbx_seq_one_letter_code
_entity_poly.pdbx_strand_id
1 'polypeptide(L)'
;MASCSVPIEPADLPHIRFHSEYQRRRRPVVIRNATRVSGERFRKLTEVEELVRSWGSRTVTLSSANAFSYGRARMTIADYLSTMSESSWDGKDADNKYYWFGEHGPELEELLAQYALPRFASIAVETLASSPVCPANEEQQGVGACLHRTSISIAAVPAQTGPSQPPALSFGVAPHKSGVPFHFHNDGFSEVMHGAKRWLLYEDKPPGFQENSTSTWWLEHVYPRLASKNMPYDCIIFPGDLLYFPNGWWHATINIGLTVFMSVFL
;
A
#
# COMPACT_ATOMS: atom_id res chain seq x y z
N MET A 1 8.65 -22.16 4.97
CA MET A 1 7.94 -20.89 5.23
C MET A 1 8.64 -19.81 4.45
N ALA A 2 7.92 -18.94 3.74
CA ALA A 2 8.56 -17.78 3.13
C ALA A 2 9.24 -16.95 4.23
N SER A 3 10.54 -16.70 4.08
CA SER A 3 11.30 -15.89 5.05
C SER A 3 10.75 -14.47 5.05
N CYS A 4 10.46 -13.94 6.23
CA CYS A 4 10.06 -12.54 6.43
C CYS A 4 11.08 -11.90 7.37
N SER A 5 11.83 -10.91 6.90
CA SER A 5 12.81 -10.18 7.72
C SER A 5 12.23 -8.93 8.40
N VAL A 6 11.00 -8.54 8.06
CA VAL A 6 10.25 -7.52 8.80
C VAL A 6 9.84 -8.09 10.17
N PRO A 7 9.93 -7.31 11.28
CA PRO A 7 9.41 -7.73 12.57
C PRO A 7 7.96 -8.20 12.49
N ILE A 8 7.65 -9.29 13.19
CA ILE A 8 6.32 -9.88 13.23
C ILE A 8 5.76 -9.77 14.65
N GLU A 9 4.55 -9.23 14.76
CA GLU A 9 3.80 -9.10 16.02
C GLU A 9 2.45 -9.83 15.93
N PRO A 10 1.86 -10.24 17.06
CA PRO A 10 0.55 -10.90 17.09
C PRO A 10 -0.61 -9.90 16.95
N ALA A 11 -1.80 -10.39 16.60
CA ALA A 11 -3.01 -9.59 16.41
C ALA A 11 -3.43 -8.78 17.66
N ASP A 12 -3.10 -9.27 18.85
CA ASP A 12 -3.38 -8.62 20.13
C ASP A 12 -2.31 -7.60 20.56
N LEU A 13 -1.35 -7.26 19.68
CA LEU A 13 -0.36 -6.20 19.91
C LEU A 13 -1.04 -4.93 20.46
N PRO A 14 -0.71 -4.51 21.70
CA PRO A 14 -1.31 -3.33 22.29
C PRO A 14 -0.97 -2.06 21.49
N HIS A 15 -1.95 -1.19 21.29
CA HIS A 15 -1.78 0.04 20.50
C HIS A 15 -0.64 0.93 21.02
N ILE A 16 -0.48 1.04 22.34
CA ILE A 16 0.60 1.83 22.96
C ILE A 16 1.98 1.30 22.53
N ARG A 17 2.14 -0.02 22.46
CA ARG A 17 3.38 -0.68 22.03
C ARG A 17 3.59 -0.51 20.52
N PHE A 18 2.54 -0.68 19.73
CA PHE A 18 2.58 -0.39 18.29
C PHE A 18 3.09 1.03 18.01
N HIS A 19 2.49 2.01 18.68
CA HIS A 19 2.85 3.41 18.53
C HIS A 19 4.29 3.71 18.98
N SER A 20 4.70 3.20 20.15
CA SER A 20 6.02 3.53 20.73
C SER A 20 7.19 2.81 20.05
N GLU A 21 7.01 1.57 19.62
CA GLU A 21 8.08 0.73 19.04
C GLU A 21 8.18 0.82 17.51
N TYR A 22 7.06 1.12 16.83
CA TYR A 22 6.98 1.08 15.36
C TYR A 22 6.69 2.45 14.76
N GLN A 23 5.55 3.08 15.08
CA GLN A 23 5.21 4.37 14.47
C GLN A 23 6.19 5.49 14.84
N ARG A 24 6.42 5.73 16.15
CA ARG A 24 7.35 6.78 16.61
C ARG A 24 8.79 6.54 16.18
N ARG A 25 9.18 5.28 16.04
CA ARG A 25 10.55 4.87 15.65
C ARG A 25 10.70 4.73 14.13
N ARG A 26 9.63 4.93 13.35
CA ARG A 26 9.58 4.70 11.90
C ARG A 26 10.12 3.34 11.51
N ARG A 27 9.57 2.27 12.10
CA ARG A 27 9.97 0.88 11.81
C ARG A 27 8.80 0.10 11.21
N PRO A 28 8.99 -0.63 10.10
CA PRO A 28 7.95 -1.48 9.55
C PRO A 28 7.65 -2.65 10.48
N VAL A 29 6.42 -3.14 10.44
CA VAL A 29 5.97 -4.33 11.19
C VAL A 29 4.85 -5.04 10.46
N VAL A 30 4.85 -6.37 10.52
CA VAL A 30 3.71 -7.19 10.12
C VAL A 30 2.99 -7.67 11.37
N ILE A 31 1.71 -7.34 11.46
CA ILE A 31 0.82 -7.78 12.53
C ILE A 31 0.01 -8.96 12.00
N ARG A 32 0.36 -10.17 12.44
CA ARG A 32 -0.22 -11.41 11.89
C ARG A 32 -1.66 -11.59 12.31
N ASN A 33 -2.51 -12.00 11.37
CA ASN A 33 -3.95 -12.20 11.59
C ASN A 33 -4.71 -10.96 12.13
N ALA A 34 -4.14 -9.75 12.04
CA ALA A 34 -4.73 -8.52 12.54
C ALA A 34 -6.13 -8.22 11.94
N THR A 35 -6.36 -8.60 10.68
CA THR A 35 -7.63 -8.36 9.97
C THR A 35 -8.40 -9.65 9.71
N ARG A 36 -8.02 -10.76 10.35
CA ARG A 36 -8.65 -12.06 10.14
C ARG A 36 -10.14 -12.06 10.49
N VAL A 37 -10.55 -11.37 11.54
CA VAL A 37 -11.98 -11.29 11.90
C VAL A 37 -12.64 -10.08 11.22
N SER A 38 -12.07 -8.88 11.40
CA SER A 38 -12.66 -7.64 10.89
C SER A 38 -12.80 -7.59 9.37
N GLY A 39 -11.87 -8.21 8.64
CA GLY A 39 -11.86 -8.25 7.17
C GLY A 39 -12.67 -9.40 6.56
N GLU A 40 -13.32 -10.28 7.34
CA GLU A 40 -13.96 -11.49 6.80
C GLU A 40 -15.06 -11.16 5.79
N ARG A 41 -15.92 -10.19 6.12
CA ARG A 41 -17.01 -9.77 5.22
C ARG A 41 -16.45 -9.22 3.90
N PHE A 42 -15.45 -8.34 3.98
CA PHE A 42 -14.88 -7.72 2.78
C PHE A 42 -14.13 -8.73 1.91
N ARG A 43 -13.46 -9.73 2.51
CA ARG A 43 -12.86 -10.84 1.74
C ARG A 43 -13.89 -11.61 0.94
N LYS A 44 -15.04 -11.96 1.52
CA LYS A 44 -16.14 -12.65 0.79
C LYS A 44 -16.65 -11.80 -0.38
N LEU A 45 -16.86 -10.49 -0.16
CA LEU A 45 -17.31 -9.56 -1.21
C LEU A 45 -16.30 -9.35 -2.35
N THR A 46 -15.04 -9.73 -2.12
CA THR A 46 -13.93 -9.51 -3.06
C THR A 46 -13.36 -10.81 -3.62
N GLU A 47 -14.04 -11.94 -3.40
CA GLU A 47 -13.79 -13.18 -4.16
C GLU A 47 -14.05 -12.93 -5.65
N VAL A 48 -13.30 -13.60 -6.53
CA VAL A 48 -13.36 -13.33 -7.98
C VAL A 48 -14.77 -13.54 -8.51
N GLU A 49 -15.40 -14.65 -8.14
CA GLU A 49 -16.76 -15.00 -8.53
C GLU A 49 -17.75 -13.94 -8.04
N GLU A 50 -17.56 -13.42 -6.83
CA GLU A 50 -18.42 -12.39 -6.23
C GLU A 50 -18.21 -11.02 -6.89
N LEU A 51 -16.97 -10.67 -7.22
CA LEU A 51 -16.65 -9.46 -7.99
C LEU A 51 -17.31 -9.48 -9.37
N VAL A 52 -17.22 -10.61 -10.08
CA VAL A 52 -17.90 -10.78 -11.38
C VAL A 52 -19.42 -10.73 -11.21
N ARG A 53 -19.97 -11.44 -10.23
CA ARG A 53 -21.42 -11.55 -10.01
C ARG A 53 -22.07 -10.22 -9.64
N SER A 54 -21.46 -9.47 -8.72
CA SER A 54 -22.07 -8.28 -8.13
C SER A 54 -21.58 -6.97 -8.77
N TRP A 55 -20.39 -6.97 -9.37
CA TRP A 55 -19.74 -5.76 -9.88
C TRP A 55 -19.25 -5.90 -11.33
N GLY A 56 -19.41 -7.08 -11.96
CA GLY A 56 -18.79 -7.41 -13.24
C GLY A 56 -19.08 -6.44 -14.39
N SER A 57 -20.26 -5.83 -14.43
CA SER A 57 -20.67 -4.86 -15.47
C SER A 57 -20.11 -3.45 -15.26
N ARG A 58 -19.56 -3.14 -14.08
CA ARG A 58 -18.99 -1.82 -13.80
C ARG A 58 -17.67 -1.67 -14.54
N THR A 59 -17.43 -0.48 -15.09
CA THR A 59 -16.21 -0.16 -15.82
C THR A 59 -15.18 0.45 -14.87
N VAL A 60 -13.99 -0.13 -14.81
CA VAL A 60 -12.87 0.37 -13.99
C VAL A 60 -11.77 0.95 -14.86
N THR A 61 -10.99 1.86 -14.28
CA THR A 61 -9.77 2.39 -14.91
C THR A 61 -8.59 1.52 -14.49
N LEU A 62 -7.81 1.05 -15.47
CA LEU A 62 -6.60 0.29 -15.26
C LEU A 62 -5.37 1.15 -15.50
N SER A 63 -4.34 0.95 -14.68
CA SER A 63 -3.08 1.70 -14.69
C SER A 63 -1.92 0.79 -15.11
N SER A 64 -0.90 1.32 -15.80
CA SER A 64 0.30 0.53 -16.14
C SER A 64 1.21 0.31 -14.91
N ALA A 65 1.99 -0.76 -14.91
CA ALA A 65 2.87 -1.14 -13.80
C ALA A 65 4.25 -0.46 -13.79
N ASN A 66 4.33 0.77 -14.30
CA ASN A 66 5.53 1.60 -14.31
C ASN A 66 5.28 2.92 -13.54
N ALA A 67 6.36 3.60 -13.16
CA ALA A 67 6.30 4.80 -12.32
C ALA A 67 5.56 6.00 -12.97
N PHE A 68 5.31 5.94 -14.28
CA PHE A 68 4.79 7.06 -15.07
C PHE A 68 3.39 6.85 -15.64
N SER A 69 2.77 5.68 -15.47
CA SER A 69 1.39 5.40 -15.89
C SER A 69 1.08 5.83 -17.34
N TYR A 70 1.87 5.39 -18.33
CA TYR A 70 1.81 5.86 -19.73
C TYR A 70 0.55 5.45 -20.53
N GLY A 71 -0.56 5.14 -19.86
CA GLY A 71 -1.86 4.93 -20.47
C GLY A 71 -2.95 4.67 -19.44
N ARG A 72 -4.21 4.88 -19.82
CA ARG A 72 -5.39 4.43 -19.06
C ARG A 72 -6.21 3.55 -19.97
N ALA A 73 -6.46 2.32 -19.54
CA ALA A 73 -7.43 1.45 -20.18
C ALA A 73 -8.71 1.43 -19.35
N ARG A 74 -9.86 1.38 -20.01
CA ARG A 74 -11.16 1.19 -19.36
C ARG A 74 -11.78 -0.09 -19.86
N MET A 75 -12.19 -0.96 -18.96
CA MET A 75 -12.91 -2.19 -19.29
C MET A 75 -13.81 -2.58 -18.13
N THR A 76 -14.75 -3.50 -18.38
CA THR A 76 -15.61 -4.01 -17.31
C THR A 76 -14.80 -4.87 -16.33
N ILE A 77 -15.24 -4.96 -15.07
CA ILE A 77 -14.61 -5.82 -14.07
C ILE A 77 -14.59 -7.28 -14.55
N ALA A 78 -15.67 -7.75 -15.19
CA ALA A 78 -15.74 -9.10 -15.73
C ALA A 78 -14.72 -9.33 -16.85
N ASP A 79 -14.60 -8.39 -17.80
CA ASP A 79 -13.60 -8.48 -18.88
C ASP A 79 -12.18 -8.44 -18.31
N TYR A 80 -11.92 -7.57 -17.33
CA TYR A 80 -10.60 -7.51 -16.69
C TYR A 80 -10.24 -8.83 -16.02
N LEU A 81 -11.14 -9.39 -15.20
CA LEU A 81 -10.89 -10.63 -14.47
C LEU A 81 -10.75 -11.84 -15.40
N SER A 82 -11.40 -11.85 -16.57
CA SER A 82 -11.20 -12.93 -17.55
C SER A 82 -9.78 -12.92 -18.12
N THR A 83 -9.21 -11.75 -18.42
CA THR A 83 -7.80 -11.64 -18.89
C THR A 83 -6.77 -12.11 -17.86
N MET A 84 -7.12 -12.10 -16.57
CA MET A 84 -6.25 -12.54 -15.48
C MET A 84 -6.11 -14.06 -15.39
N SER A 85 -7.11 -14.80 -15.87
CA SER A 85 -7.07 -16.26 -15.91
C SER A 85 -6.20 -16.79 -17.07
N GLU A 86 -6.05 -15.99 -18.12
CA GLU A 86 -5.41 -16.40 -19.39
C GLU A 86 -3.94 -15.98 -19.51
N SER A 87 -3.46 -15.05 -18.68
CA SER A 87 -2.16 -14.41 -18.88
C SER A 87 -1.07 -14.89 -17.92
N SER A 88 -0.10 -15.65 -18.45
CA SER A 88 1.20 -15.84 -17.79
C SER A 88 1.99 -14.52 -17.86
N TRP A 89 2.18 -13.84 -16.73
CA TRP A 89 3.06 -12.68 -16.64
C TRP A 89 4.53 -13.12 -16.76
N ASP A 90 5.23 -12.67 -17.79
CA ASP A 90 6.63 -13.03 -18.08
C ASP A 90 7.65 -11.98 -17.59
N GLY A 91 7.19 -10.85 -17.03
CA GLY A 91 8.05 -9.85 -16.40
C GLY A 91 8.68 -8.82 -17.33
N LYS A 92 8.60 -9.01 -18.66
CA LYS A 92 9.37 -8.26 -19.64
C LYS A 92 8.68 -7.03 -20.23
N ASP A 93 7.39 -6.84 -19.94
CA ASP A 93 6.52 -5.94 -20.69
C ASP A 93 5.59 -5.10 -19.79
N ALA A 94 6.13 -4.56 -18.69
CA ALA A 94 5.31 -3.80 -17.73
C ALA A 94 4.78 -2.45 -18.24
N ASP A 95 5.40 -1.92 -19.31
CA ASP A 95 4.93 -0.73 -20.00
C ASP A 95 3.62 -0.99 -20.77
N ASN A 96 3.32 -2.26 -21.10
CA ASN A 96 2.17 -2.66 -21.92
C ASN A 96 1.10 -3.46 -21.14
N LYS A 97 1.23 -3.61 -19.81
CA LYS A 97 0.29 -4.41 -19.01
C LYS A 97 -0.36 -3.59 -17.90
N TYR A 98 -1.66 -3.42 -18.05
CA TYR A 98 -2.52 -2.67 -17.14
C TYR A 98 -3.02 -3.57 -16.01
N TYR A 99 -3.06 -3.05 -14.79
CA TYR A 99 -3.73 -3.70 -13.67
C TYR A 99 -4.58 -2.69 -12.90
N TRP A 100 -5.61 -3.21 -12.24
CA TRP A 100 -6.60 -2.42 -11.50
C TRP A 100 -6.02 -2.00 -10.14
N PHE A 101 -5.48 -0.78 -10.09
CA PHE A 101 -4.89 -0.18 -8.91
C PHE A 101 -4.81 1.35 -9.03
N GLY A 102 -4.89 2.04 -7.88
CA GLY A 102 -4.64 3.48 -7.76
C GLY A 102 -5.94 4.28 -7.60
N GLU A 103 -6.55 4.65 -8.72
CA GLU A 103 -7.74 5.51 -8.76
C GLU A 103 -9.03 4.68 -8.65
N HIS A 104 -9.88 5.04 -7.68
CA HIS A 104 -11.25 4.54 -7.55
C HIS A 104 -12.20 5.64 -7.98
N GLY A 105 -13.00 5.41 -9.02
CA GLY A 105 -14.13 6.28 -9.33
C GLY A 105 -15.36 5.91 -8.49
N PRO A 106 -16.47 6.65 -8.70
CA PRO A 106 -17.74 6.40 -8.01
C PRO A 106 -18.26 4.96 -8.14
N GLU A 107 -17.81 4.25 -9.18
CA GLU A 107 -18.18 2.86 -9.44
C GLU A 107 -17.82 1.88 -8.31
N LEU A 108 -16.91 2.23 -7.39
CA LEU A 108 -16.50 1.36 -6.28
C LEU A 108 -16.94 1.85 -4.91
N GLU A 109 -17.57 3.02 -4.80
CA GLU A 109 -17.94 3.61 -3.51
C GLU A 109 -18.78 2.64 -2.64
N GLU A 110 -19.78 1.98 -3.25
CA GLU A 110 -20.63 1.02 -2.53
C GLU A 110 -19.87 -0.20 -2.01
N LEU A 111 -18.89 -0.69 -2.76
CA LEU A 111 -18.02 -1.81 -2.35
C LEU A 111 -17.09 -1.33 -1.23
N LEU A 112 -16.39 -0.22 -1.44
CA LEU A 112 -15.42 0.34 -0.50
C LEU A 112 -16.08 0.77 0.82
N ALA A 113 -17.35 1.17 0.80
CA ALA A 113 -18.13 1.44 2.02
C ALA A 113 -18.32 0.19 2.90
N GLN A 114 -18.11 -1.02 2.38
CA GLN A 114 -18.15 -2.26 3.15
C GLN A 114 -16.80 -2.61 3.81
N TYR A 115 -15.73 -1.88 3.49
CA TYR A 115 -14.40 -2.13 4.05
C TYR A 115 -14.31 -1.57 5.47
N ALA A 116 -14.00 -2.46 6.43
CA ALA A 116 -13.73 -2.06 7.80
C ALA A 116 -12.25 -1.72 7.97
N LEU A 117 -11.93 -0.46 8.29
CA LEU A 117 -10.56 -0.04 8.57
C LEU A 117 -9.93 -0.92 9.66
N PRO A 118 -8.69 -1.41 9.46
CA PRO A 118 -7.97 -2.16 10.47
C PRO A 118 -7.80 -1.33 11.75
N ARG A 119 -7.90 -1.96 12.93
CA ARG A 119 -7.81 -1.29 14.25
C ARG A 119 -6.64 -0.28 14.34
N PHE A 120 -5.46 -0.67 13.87
CA PHE A 120 -4.25 0.16 13.92
C PHE A 120 -4.32 1.36 12.98
N ALA A 121 -5.00 1.22 11.83
CA ALA A 121 -5.25 2.32 10.90
C ALA A 121 -6.31 3.27 11.46
N SER A 122 -7.42 2.76 12.02
CA SER A 122 -8.49 3.58 12.61
C SER A 122 -7.96 4.50 13.71
N ILE A 123 -7.18 3.95 14.65
CA ILE A 123 -6.63 4.76 15.75
C ILE A 123 -5.62 5.80 15.24
N ALA A 124 -4.83 5.45 14.22
CA ALA A 124 -3.89 6.40 13.61
C ALA A 124 -4.63 7.58 12.95
N VAL A 125 -5.72 7.31 12.23
CA VAL A 125 -6.59 8.34 11.63
C VAL A 125 -7.23 9.22 12.70
N GLU A 126 -7.78 8.62 13.77
CA GLU A 126 -8.36 9.37 14.90
C GLU A 126 -7.32 10.27 15.59
N THR A 127 -6.09 9.79 15.74
CA THR A 127 -4.98 10.54 16.34
C THR A 127 -4.57 11.73 15.48
N LEU A 128 -4.52 11.55 14.14
CA LEU A 128 -4.23 12.63 13.20
C LEU A 128 -5.35 13.67 13.18
N ALA A 129 -6.61 13.24 13.23
CA ALA A 129 -7.78 14.13 13.29
C ALA A 129 -7.84 14.96 14.59
N SER A 130 -7.34 14.38 15.69
CA SER A 130 -7.33 15.03 17.02
C SER A 130 -6.09 15.89 17.27
N SER A 131 -5.12 15.90 16.35
CA SER A 131 -3.89 16.68 16.51
C SER A 131 -4.16 18.18 16.29
N PRO A 132 -3.72 19.07 17.19
CA PRO A 132 -3.97 20.50 17.04
C PRO A 132 -3.32 21.01 15.75
N VAL A 133 -4.13 21.63 14.89
CA VAL A 133 -3.65 22.35 13.71
C VAL A 133 -2.87 23.56 14.21
N CYS A 134 -1.57 23.63 13.93
CA CYS A 134 -0.80 24.83 14.24
C CYS A 134 -1.43 26.03 13.50
N PRO A 135 -1.75 27.14 14.19
CA PRO A 135 -2.23 28.33 13.51
C PRO A 135 -1.14 28.82 12.55
N ALA A 136 -1.54 29.20 11.34
CA ALA A 136 -0.62 29.51 10.24
C ALA A 136 0.28 30.74 10.48
N ASN A 137 0.08 31.50 11.56
CA ASN A 137 0.72 32.80 11.78
C ASN A 137 1.10 32.98 13.26
N GLU A 138 2.18 32.36 13.75
CA GLU A 138 2.88 32.88 14.94
C GLU A 138 4.37 32.95 14.67
N GLU A 139 4.81 34.18 14.49
CA GLU A 139 6.20 34.61 14.37
C GLU A 139 6.97 34.22 15.65
N GLN A 140 8.15 33.65 15.43
CA GLN A 140 9.16 33.25 16.41
C GLN A 140 9.06 33.91 17.79
N GLN A 141 8.63 33.15 18.81
CA GLN A 141 9.15 33.26 20.18
C GLN A 141 8.64 32.11 21.08
N GLY A 142 9.56 31.26 21.55
CA GLY A 142 9.45 30.57 22.84
C GLY A 142 8.77 29.21 22.90
N VAL A 143 9.58 28.17 23.16
CA VAL A 143 9.28 26.93 23.93
C VAL A 143 7.82 26.42 23.87
N GLY A 144 7.49 25.67 22.81
CA GLY A 144 6.27 24.88 22.68
C GLY A 144 6.47 23.70 21.73
N ALA A 145 5.88 22.55 22.06
CA ALA A 145 6.16 21.23 21.50
C ALA A 145 5.66 21.02 20.06
N CYS A 146 6.34 21.58 19.06
CA CYS A 146 6.18 21.18 17.66
C CYS A 146 7.54 20.93 16.99
N LEU A 147 7.82 19.66 16.71
CA LEU A 147 8.99 19.23 15.95
C LEU A 147 8.87 19.77 14.52
N HIS A 148 9.72 20.73 14.17
CA HIS A 148 9.84 21.24 12.81
C HIS A 148 10.24 20.12 11.85
N ARG A 149 9.45 19.87 10.80
CA ARG A 149 9.93 19.23 9.57
C ARG A 149 10.78 20.25 8.82
N THR A 150 12.10 20.07 8.82
CA THR A 150 12.95 20.72 7.81
C THR A 150 12.77 19.98 6.49
N SER A 151 11.89 20.49 5.63
CA SER A 151 11.73 20.03 4.25
C SER A 151 12.51 20.95 3.31
N ILE A 152 13.35 20.37 2.46
CA ILE A 152 13.85 21.00 1.24
C ILE A 152 12.66 21.23 0.30
N SER A 153 12.57 22.43 -0.26
CA SER A 153 11.47 22.90 -1.10
C SER A 153 11.20 22.02 -2.32
N ILE A 154 9.99 21.47 -2.39
CA ILE A 154 9.26 21.18 -3.63
C ILE A 154 7.88 21.81 -3.45
N ALA A 155 7.39 22.50 -4.48
CA ALA A 155 6.19 23.35 -4.54
C ALA A 155 5.18 23.16 -3.39
N ALA A 156 4.99 24.21 -2.60
CA ALA A 156 4.06 24.27 -1.49
C ALA A 156 2.63 23.91 -1.94
N VAL A 157 2.17 22.71 -1.57
CA VAL A 157 0.75 22.42 -1.50
C VAL A 157 0.22 23.27 -0.34
N PRO A 158 -0.81 24.12 -0.53
CA PRO A 158 -1.30 24.96 0.53
C PRO A 158 -1.80 24.06 1.68
N ALA A 159 -1.44 24.44 2.91
CA ALA A 159 -1.91 23.77 4.12
C ALA A 159 -3.44 23.79 4.11
N GLN A 160 -4.06 22.62 3.89
CA GLN A 160 -5.50 22.51 3.83
C GLN A 160 -6.09 22.60 5.24
N THR A 161 -6.70 23.75 5.54
CA THR A 161 -7.60 23.92 6.68
C THR A 161 -8.95 23.31 6.33
N GLY A 162 -9.16 22.05 6.69
CA GLY A 162 -10.43 21.34 6.53
C GLY A 162 -10.58 20.25 7.59
N PRO A 163 -11.80 19.69 7.79
CA PRO A 163 -11.97 18.51 8.64
C PRO A 163 -11.01 17.40 8.19
N SER A 164 -10.54 16.58 9.14
CA SER A 164 -9.62 15.46 8.88
C SER A 164 -10.09 14.69 7.65
N GLN A 165 -9.35 14.80 6.55
CA GLN A 165 -9.67 14.06 5.34
C GLN A 165 -9.68 12.57 5.68
N PRO A 166 -10.68 11.79 5.21
CA PRO A 166 -10.67 10.35 5.40
C PRO A 166 -9.38 9.78 4.79
N PRO A 167 -8.83 8.69 5.36
CA PRO A 167 -7.61 8.11 4.82
C PRO A 167 -7.82 7.71 3.36
N ALA A 168 -6.79 7.86 2.54
CA ALA A 168 -6.87 7.45 1.15
C ALA A 168 -6.83 5.92 1.07
N LEU A 169 -7.93 5.32 0.59
CA LEU A 169 -8.02 3.89 0.34
C LEU A 169 -7.52 3.57 -1.07
N SER A 170 -6.72 2.52 -1.19
CA SER A 170 -6.25 1.99 -2.46
C SER A 170 -6.52 0.50 -2.53
N PHE A 171 -7.70 0.17 -3.02
CA PHE A 171 -8.09 -1.17 -3.42
C PHE A 171 -7.41 -1.58 -4.73
N GLY A 172 -7.18 -2.88 -4.93
CA GLY A 172 -6.73 -3.37 -6.21
C GLY A 172 -6.89 -4.86 -6.38
N VAL A 173 -7.01 -5.29 -7.64
CA VAL A 173 -7.00 -6.69 -8.06
C VAL A 173 -5.94 -6.83 -9.14
N ALA A 174 -4.95 -7.68 -8.94
CA ALA A 174 -3.75 -7.65 -9.76
C ALA A 174 -3.20 -9.05 -10.08
N PRO A 175 -2.65 -9.26 -11.29
CA PRO A 175 -2.07 -10.55 -11.69
C PRO A 175 -0.79 -10.88 -10.94
N HIS A 176 -0.40 -12.15 -11.00
CA HIS A 176 0.91 -12.59 -10.52
C HIS A 176 2.05 -11.78 -11.17
N LYS A 177 3.10 -11.46 -10.40
CA LYS A 177 4.31 -10.72 -10.79
C LYS A 177 4.09 -9.25 -11.21
N SER A 178 2.86 -8.75 -11.18
CA SER A 178 2.62 -7.30 -11.20
C SER A 178 2.96 -6.66 -9.85
N GLY A 179 3.05 -5.34 -9.79
CA GLY A 179 3.27 -4.60 -8.55
C GLY A 179 3.70 -3.16 -8.80
N VAL A 180 4.01 -2.44 -7.72
CA VAL A 180 4.49 -1.05 -7.78
C VAL A 180 6.00 -1.04 -7.54
N PRO A 181 6.80 -0.43 -8.43
CA PRO A 181 8.25 -0.32 -8.24
C PRO A 181 8.59 0.55 -7.04
N PHE A 182 9.88 0.66 -6.72
CA PHE A 182 10.33 1.41 -5.55
C PHE A 182 9.90 2.88 -5.58
N HIS A 183 9.18 3.29 -4.55
CA HIS A 183 8.74 4.68 -4.30
C HIS A 183 8.59 4.88 -2.79
N PHE A 184 8.25 6.10 -2.35
CA PHE A 184 8.00 6.40 -0.95
C PHE A 184 6.91 7.46 -0.82
N HIS A 185 6.25 7.49 0.34
CA HIS A 185 5.25 8.49 0.71
C HIS A 185 5.06 8.48 2.24
N ASN A 186 3.94 9.01 2.72
CA ASN A 186 3.57 9.00 4.13
C ASN A 186 3.36 7.58 4.68
N ASP A 187 3.10 7.52 5.99
CA ASP A 187 2.71 6.32 6.70
C ASP A 187 1.53 5.62 6.03
N GLY A 188 1.51 4.31 6.11
CA GLY A 188 0.34 3.57 5.68
C GLY A 188 0.35 2.12 6.08
N PHE A 189 -0.76 1.48 5.72
CA PHE A 189 -1.02 0.09 6.00
C PHE A 189 -1.32 -0.64 4.72
N SER A 190 -0.99 -1.92 4.66
CA SER A 190 -1.38 -2.79 3.55
C SER A 190 -1.81 -4.15 4.06
N GLU A 191 -2.91 -4.66 3.53
CA GLU A 191 -3.38 -6.02 3.73
C GLU A 191 -3.75 -6.67 2.40
N VAL A 192 -3.89 -7.98 2.45
CA VAL A 192 -4.29 -8.81 1.31
C VAL A 192 -5.61 -9.48 1.66
N MET A 193 -6.58 -9.43 0.75
CA MET A 193 -7.83 -10.16 0.86
C MET A 193 -7.69 -11.56 0.28
N HIS A 194 -7.04 -11.67 -0.89
CA HIS A 194 -6.82 -12.92 -1.62
C HIS A 194 -5.42 -12.96 -2.25
N GLY A 195 -4.83 -14.15 -2.35
CA GLY A 195 -3.48 -14.33 -2.88
C GLY A 195 -2.40 -13.99 -1.85
N ALA A 196 -1.29 -13.41 -2.31
CA ALA A 196 -0.23 -12.91 -1.43
C ALA A 196 0.47 -11.71 -2.06
N LYS A 197 1.15 -10.90 -1.24
CA LYS A 197 1.93 -9.76 -1.71
C LYS A 197 3.27 -9.73 -1.00
N ARG A 198 4.36 -9.68 -1.77
CA ARG A 198 5.71 -9.50 -1.24
C ARG A 198 6.06 -8.02 -1.24
N TRP A 199 6.63 -7.58 -0.14
CA TRP A 199 7.09 -6.23 0.13
C TRP A 199 8.59 -6.23 0.31
N LEU A 200 9.23 -5.27 -0.36
CA LEU A 200 10.65 -4.96 -0.22
C LEU A 200 10.73 -3.56 0.35
N LEU A 201 11.40 -3.37 1.48
CA LEU A 201 11.49 -2.07 2.15
C LEU A 201 12.93 -1.68 2.46
N TYR A 202 13.24 -0.41 2.23
CA TYR A 202 14.46 0.28 2.64
C TYR A 202 14.10 1.58 3.35
N GLU A 203 14.92 1.98 4.31
CA GLU A 203 14.80 3.30 4.93
C GLU A 203 15.20 4.42 3.94
N ASP A 204 16.21 4.14 3.11
CA ASP A 204 16.74 5.04 2.08
C ASP A 204 16.52 4.49 0.66
N LYS A 205 16.95 5.27 -0.35
CA LYS A 205 16.87 4.89 -1.76
C LYS A 205 17.54 3.52 -2.01
N PRO A 206 16.86 2.56 -2.68
CA PRO A 206 17.36 1.20 -2.83
C PRO A 206 18.59 1.13 -3.76
N PRO A 207 19.51 0.18 -3.54
CA PRO A 207 20.59 -0.10 -4.47
C PRO A 207 20.07 -0.43 -5.87
N GLY A 208 20.75 0.05 -6.91
CA GLY A 208 20.37 -0.23 -8.29
C GLY A 208 19.00 0.32 -8.70
N PHE A 209 18.47 1.33 -7.97
CA PHE A 209 17.25 2.03 -8.35
C PHE A 209 17.33 2.57 -9.78
N GLN A 210 16.30 2.30 -10.56
CA GLN A 210 16.08 2.86 -11.88
C GLN A 210 14.61 3.27 -11.97
N GLU A 211 14.37 4.51 -12.39
CA GLU A 211 13.05 5.15 -12.33
C GLU A 211 11.99 4.40 -13.18
N ASN A 212 12.39 3.85 -14.32
CA ASN A 212 11.53 3.10 -15.23
C ASN A 212 11.55 1.57 -15.01
N SER A 213 12.25 1.08 -13.97
CA SER A 213 12.31 -0.36 -13.72
C SER A 213 11.11 -0.85 -12.92
N THR A 214 10.71 -2.08 -13.23
CA THR A 214 9.60 -2.77 -12.55
C THR A 214 10.11 -3.49 -11.31
N SER A 215 9.22 -3.81 -10.36
CA SER A 215 9.57 -4.64 -9.21
C SER A 215 10.15 -6.00 -9.63
N THR A 216 9.58 -6.61 -10.68
CA THR A 216 10.03 -7.89 -11.22
C THR A 216 11.43 -7.77 -11.82
N TRP A 217 11.68 -6.73 -12.63
CA TRP A 217 13.00 -6.49 -13.20
C TRP A 217 14.06 -6.33 -12.10
N TRP A 218 13.77 -5.53 -11.07
CA TRP A 218 14.70 -5.32 -9.96
C TRP A 218 14.96 -6.61 -9.17
N LEU A 219 13.93 -7.44 -8.96
CA LEU A 219 14.05 -8.75 -8.31
C LEU A 219 14.85 -9.77 -9.12
N GLU A 220 14.79 -9.73 -10.45
CA GLU A 220 15.49 -10.66 -11.33
C GLU A 220 16.93 -10.23 -11.59
N HIS A 221 17.18 -8.92 -11.64
CA HIS A 221 18.47 -8.37 -12.01
C HIS A 221 19.22 -7.88 -10.77
N VAL A 222 18.67 -6.99 -9.96
CA VAL A 222 19.43 -6.37 -8.86
C VAL A 222 19.52 -7.27 -7.63
N TYR A 223 18.37 -7.77 -7.14
CA TYR A 223 18.27 -8.52 -5.89
C TYR A 223 19.24 -9.72 -5.76
N PRO A 224 19.42 -10.59 -6.78
CA PRO A 224 20.29 -11.77 -6.66
C PRO A 224 21.78 -11.43 -6.56
N ARG A 225 22.16 -10.18 -6.86
CA ARG A 225 23.55 -9.70 -6.83
C ARG A 225 23.87 -8.88 -5.57
N LEU A 226 22.90 -8.69 -4.68
CA LEU A 226 23.10 -7.92 -3.45
C LEU A 226 23.97 -8.68 -2.45
N ALA A 227 24.91 -7.98 -1.82
CA ALA A 227 25.57 -8.47 -0.63
C ALA A 227 24.58 -8.53 0.54
N SER A 228 24.78 -9.45 1.49
CA SER A 228 23.86 -9.65 2.64
C SER A 228 23.53 -8.37 3.41
N LYS A 229 24.50 -7.45 3.56
CA LYS A 229 24.33 -6.15 4.23
C LYS A 229 23.44 -5.15 3.49
N ASN A 230 23.22 -5.37 2.19
CA ASN A 230 22.41 -4.50 1.33
C ASN A 230 21.03 -5.11 1.06
N MET A 231 20.69 -6.24 1.67
CA MET A 231 19.39 -6.88 1.48
C MET A 231 18.27 -5.99 2.05
N PRO A 232 17.13 -5.88 1.37
CA PRO A 232 15.98 -5.15 1.90
C PRO A 232 15.37 -5.89 3.10
N TYR A 233 14.53 -5.19 3.85
CA TYR A 233 13.46 -5.88 4.54
C TYR A 233 12.55 -6.53 3.50
N ASP A 234 12.34 -7.83 3.63
CA ASP A 234 11.71 -8.66 2.61
C ASP A 234 10.70 -9.55 3.30
N CYS A 235 9.43 -9.38 2.95
CA CYS A 235 8.36 -10.10 3.61
C CYS A 235 7.20 -10.37 2.66
N ILE A 236 6.57 -11.52 2.83
CA ILE A 236 5.31 -11.87 2.16
C ILE A 236 4.18 -11.79 3.18
N ILE A 237 3.18 -10.97 2.88
CA ILE A 237 1.93 -10.89 3.64
C ILE A 237 0.84 -11.72 2.97
N PHE A 238 0.02 -12.36 3.79
CA PHE A 238 -1.07 -13.26 3.41
C PHE A 238 -2.41 -12.75 3.94
N PRO A 239 -3.54 -13.36 3.54
CA PRO A 239 -4.85 -12.94 4.03
C PRO A 239 -4.95 -12.92 5.55
N GLY A 240 -5.37 -11.76 6.07
CA GLY A 240 -5.48 -11.48 7.50
C GLY A 240 -4.26 -10.80 8.12
N ASP A 241 -3.11 -10.77 7.45
CA ASP A 241 -1.94 -10.02 7.91
C ASP A 241 -2.07 -8.53 7.57
N LEU A 242 -1.55 -7.68 8.46
CA LEU A 242 -1.48 -6.24 8.25
C LEU A 242 -0.03 -5.78 8.30
N LEU A 243 0.49 -5.24 7.20
CA LEU A 243 1.77 -4.55 7.17
C LEU A 243 1.56 -3.06 7.51
N TYR A 244 2.36 -2.53 8.42
CA TYR A 244 2.61 -1.10 8.54
C TYR A 244 3.93 -0.74 7.86
N PHE A 245 3.91 0.22 6.94
CA PHE A 245 5.12 0.81 6.35
C PHE A 245 5.22 2.28 6.79
N PRO A 246 6.38 2.73 7.27
CA PRO A 246 6.50 4.07 7.81
C PRO A 246 6.67 5.15 6.74
N ASN A 247 6.32 6.39 7.10
CA ASN A 247 6.59 7.57 6.29
C ASN A 247 8.07 7.66 5.87
N GLY A 248 8.29 7.91 4.58
CA GLY A 248 9.59 8.11 3.97
C GLY A 248 10.33 6.83 3.59
N TRP A 249 9.82 5.65 3.98
CA TRP A 249 10.46 4.38 3.61
C TRP A 249 10.24 4.07 2.14
N TRP A 250 11.33 3.79 1.44
CA TRP A 250 11.30 3.29 0.07
C TRP A 250 10.77 1.86 0.07
N HIS A 251 9.78 1.60 -0.77
CA HIS A 251 9.18 0.28 -0.86
C HIS A 251 8.74 -0.08 -2.28
N ALA A 252 8.90 -1.36 -2.60
CA ALA A 252 8.38 -1.98 -3.80
C ALA A 252 7.49 -3.17 -3.43
N THR A 253 6.50 -3.44 -4.28
CA THR A 253 5.58 -4.55 -4.09
C THR A 253 5.59 -5.48 -5.29
N ILE A 254 5.32 -6.77 -5.05
CA ILE A 254 5.06 -7.75 -6.10
C ILE A 254 3.96 -8.73 -5.66
N ASN A 255 3.00 -8.96 -6.54
CA ASN A 255 1.85 -9.82 -6.31
C ASN A 255 2.20 -11.29 -6.61
N ILE A 256 1.80 -12.19 -5.71
CA ILE A 256 2.07 -13.63 -5.80
C ILE A 256 0.74 -14.35 -5.97
N GLY A 257 0.54 -14.93 -7.15
CA GLY A 257 -0.79 -15.34 -7.62
C GLY A 257 -1.66 -14.13 -8.02
N LEU A 258 -2.93 -14.40 -8.29
CA LEU A 258 -3.96 -13.36 -8.36
C LEU A 258 -4.14 -12.76 -6.96
N THR A 259 -3.89 -11.47 -6.83
CA THR A 259 -3.88 -10.79 -5.54
C THR A 259 -4.94 -9.71 -5.49
N VAL A 260 -5.84 -9.81 -4.51
CA VAL A 260 -6.79 -8.75 -4.16
C VAL A 260 -6.30 -8.12 -2.86
N PHE A 261 -6.10 -6.81 -2.84
CA PHE A 261 -5.45 -6.13 -1.72
C PHE A 261 -6.05 -4.76 -1.43
N MET A 262 -5.78 -4.26 -0.23
CA MET A 262 -6.13 -2.91 0.20
C MET A 262 -4.90 -2.25 0.84
N SER A 263 -4.65 -1.01 0.46
CA SER A 263 -3.75 -0.13 1.20
C SER A 263 -4.51 1.06 1.76
N VAL A 264 -4.08 1.55 2.92
CA VAL A 264 -4.62 2.72 3.61
C VAL A 264 -3.47 3.69 3.81
N PHE A 265 -3.56 4.89 3.23
CA PHE A 265 -2.54 5.93 3.37
C PHE A 265 -3.01 7.02 4.34
N LEU A 266 -2.09 7.45 5.21
CA LEU A 266 -2.32 8.45 6.26
C LEU A 266 -1.80 9.85 5.88
#